data_AF-E9RJM0-F1
#
_entry.id   AF-E9RJM0-F1
#
_cell.length_a   1.000
_cell.length_b   1.000
_cell.length_c   1.000
_cell.angle_alpha   90.00
_cell.angle_beta   90.00
_cell.angle_gamma   90.00
#
_symmetry.space_group_name_H-M   'P 1'
#
loop_
_entity.id
_entity.type
_entity.pdbx_description
1 polymer ?
#
loop_
_entity_poly.entity_id
_entity_poly.type
_entity_poly.pdbx_seq_one_letter_code
_entity_poly.pdbx_strand_id
1 'polypeptide(L)' 'KFDGILGLGFQEISVGKVAPVWYNMMEQGLVNEPVFSFWLDRNAENEEGGEIVFGGVDPSHFKGNHTYVPVTQKGYWQFN' A
#
# COMPACT_ATOMS: atom_id res chain seq x y z
N LYS A 1 -17.21 -7.51 7.41
CA LYS A 1 -17.64 -6.20 7.98
C LYS A 1 -16.39 -5.54 8.56
N PHE A 2 -16.19 -4.24 8.35
CA PHE A 2 -15.04 -3.51 8.88
C PHE A 2 -15.52 -2.26 9.65
N ASP A 3 -14.75 -1.83 10.64
CA ASP A 3 -15.10 -0.73 11.53
C ASP A 3 -14.49 0.62 11.11
N GLY A 4 -13.51 0.61 10.22
CA GLY A 4 -12.84 1.83 9.76
C GLY A 4 -12.01 1.64 8.50
N ILE A 5 -11.40 2.74 8.07
CA ILE A 5 -10.57 2.81 6.87
C ILE A 5 -9.20 3.34 7.29
N LEU A 6 -8.14 2.67 6.83
CA LEU A 6 -6.77 3.15 6.96
C LEU A 6 -6.32 3.74 5.61
N GLY A 7 -6.10 5.05 5.59
CA GLY A 7 -5.67 5.74 4.37
C GLY A 7 -4.18 5.54 4.10
N LEU A 8 -3.86 4.94 2.95
CA LEU A 8 -2.50 4.79 2.41
C LEU A 8 -2.22 5.73 1.23
N GLY A 9 -3.07 6.73 1.04
CA GLY A 9 -2.91 7.77 0.03
C GLY A 9 -1.91 8.85 0.46
N PHE A 10 -1.69 9.81 -0.42
CA PHE A 10 -0.79 10.94 -0.15
C PHE A 10 -1.44 11.96 0.80
N GLN A 11 -0.60 12.78 1.44
CA GLN A 11 -1.06 13.79 2.41
C GLN A 11 -1.92 14.90 1.78
N GLU A 12 -1.75 15.19 0.49
CA GLU A 12 -2.46 16.27 -0.23
C GLU A 12 -3.99 16.11 -0.21
N ILE A 13 -4.47 14.86 -0.08
CA ILE A 13 -5.90 14.53 0.00
C ILE A 13 -6.37 14.20 1.43
N SER A 14 -5.47 14.29 2.42
CA SER A 14 -5.80 14.05 3.83
C SER A 14 -6.69 15.18 4.37
N VAL A 15 -7.84 14.81 4.95
CA VAL A 15 -8.73 15.77 5.60
C VAL A 15 -7.97 16.38 6.79
N GLY A 16 -7.74 17.70 6.75
CA GLY A 16 -6.95 18.40 7.77
C GLY A 16 -5.44 18.35 7.57
N LYS A 17 -4.94 17.83 6.43
CA LYS A 17 -3.51 17.73 6.09
C LYS A 17 -2.66 16.99 7.13
N VAL A 18 -3.28 16.07 7.86
CA VAL A 18 -2.58 15.23 8.86
C VAL A 18 -1.69 14.24 8.13
N ALA A 19 -0.48 14.02 8.67
CA ALA A 19 0.47 13.04 8.15
C ALA A 19 -0.16 11.63 8.13
N PRO A 20 -0.25 10.98 6.96
CA PRO A 20 -0.75 9.61 6.86
C PRO A 20 0.11 8.62 7.64
N VAL A 21 -0.47 7.48 8.05
CA VAL A 21 0.26 6.42 8.78
C VAL A 21 1.51 5.98 8.02
N TRP A 22 1.42 5.86 6.70
CA TRP A 22 2.55 5.51 5.84
C TRP A 22 3.73 6.48 5.95
N TYR A 23 3.47 7.78 6.04
CA TYR A 23 4.52 8.80 6.16
C TYR A 23 5.22 8.66 7.51
N ASN A 24 4.46 8.47 8.59
CA ASN A 24 5.03 8.25 9.92
C ASN A 24 5.91 7.00 9.99
N MET A 25 5.53 5.90 9.31
CA MET A 25 6.34 4.67 9.25
C MET A 25 7.69 4.92 8.58
N MET A 26 7.70 5.67 7.46
CA MET A 26 8.93 6.04 6.76
C MET A 26 9.79 7.00 7.60
N GLU A 27 9.19 8.05 8.18
CA GLU A 27 9.90 9.04 8.99
C GLU A 27 10.55 8.43 10.23
N GLN A 28 9.91 7.42 10.83
CA GLN A 28 10.45 6.69 11.98
C GLN A 28 11.44 5.58 11.59
N GLY A 29 11.69 5.36 10.28
CA GLY A 29 12.60 4.31 9.81
C GLY A 29 12.14 2.89 10.13
N LEU A 30 10.82 2.66 10.22
CA LEU A 30 10.24 1.36 10.57
C LEU A 30 10.13 0.40 9.38
N VAL A 31 10.43 0.88 8.17
CA VAL A 31 10.37 0.12 6.92
C VAL A 31 11.73 0.13 6.23
N ASN A 32 12.12 -1.03 5.68
CA ASN A 32 13.39 -1.18 4.99
C ASN A 32 13.38 -0.49 3.61
N GLU A 33 12.28 -0.64 2.89
CA GLU A 33 12.07 -0.02 1.59
C GLU A 33 10.86 0.93 1.64
N PRO A 34 10.87 2.07 0.93
CA PRO A 34 9.75 3.00 0.89
C PRO A 34 8.65 2.51 -0.06
N VAL A 35 8.22 1.25 0.09
CA VAL A 35 7.14 0.61 -0.68
C VAL A 35 6.21 -0.17 0.24
N PHE A 36 4.96 -0.33 -0.18
CA PHE A 36 4.04 -1.33 0.36
C PHE A 36 3.40 -2.10 -0.78
N SER A 37 3.02 -3.34 -0.55
CA SER A 37 2.41 -4.21 -1.55
C SER A 37 1.19 -4.94 -1.01
N PHE A 38 0.30 -5.30 -1.93
CA PHE A 38 -0.88 -6.10 -1.64
C PHE A 38 -0.85 -7.39 -2.42
N TRP A 39 -1.12 -8.48 -1.73
CA TRP A 39 -1.65 -9.69 -2.31
C TRP A 39 -3.09 -9.87 -1.82
N LEU A 40 -4.01 -10.18 -2.72
CA LEU A 40 -5.41 -10.40 -2.38
C LEU A 40 -5.81 -11.73 -2.99
N ASP A 41 -6.25 -12.67 -2.14
CA ASP A 41 -6.80 -13.92 -2.64
C ASP A 41 -8.15 -13.65 -3.31
N ARG A 42 -8.35 -14.28 -4.47
CA ARG A 42 -9.60 -14.20 -5.22
C ARG A 42 -10.54 -15.35 -4.88
N ASN A 43 -10.05 -16.40 -4.23
CA ASN A 43 -10.87 -17.49 -3.76
C ASN A 43 -11.45 -17.16 -2.38
N ALA A 44 -12.74 -16.85 -2.34
CA ALA A 44 -13.44 -16.53 -1.09
C ALA A 44 -13.61 -17.73 -0.14
N GLU A 45 -13.31 -18.94 -0.59
CA GLU A 45 -13.36 -20.15 0.24
C GLU A 45 -12.07 -20.44 0.99
N ASN A 46 -10.96 -19.77 0.65
CA ASN A 46 -9.69 -19.94 1.33
C ASN A 46 -9.71 -19.22 2.70
N GLU A 47 -8.95 -19.77 3.66
CA GLU A 47 -8.84 -19.16 5.00
C GLU A 47 -8.08 -17.82 4.97
N GLU A 48 -7.05 -17.72 4.10
CA GLU A 48 -6.29 -16.50 3.88
C GLU A 48 -6.97 -15.62 2.81
N GLY A 49 -7.42 -14.44 3.19
CA GLY A 49 -8.05 -13.49 2.25
C GLY A 49 -7.07 -12.57 1.50
N GLY A 50 -5.83 -12.47 1.97
CA GLY A 50 -4.83 -11.57 1.41
C GLY A 50 -3.76 -11.16 2.42
N GLU A 51 -2.76 -10.45 1.93
CA GLU A 51 -1.61 -9.94 2.68
C GLU A 51 -1.34 -8.48 2.28
N ILE A 52 -0.94 -7.67 3.26
CA ILE A 52 -0.30 -6.38 3.04
C ILE A 52 1.10 -6.41 3.64
N VAL A 53 2.10 -6.01 2.85
CA VAL A 53 3.49 -5.88 3.30
C VAL A 53 3.85 -4.41 3.33
N PHE A 54 4.32 -3.93 4.49
CA PHE A 54 4.96 -2.62 4.61
C PHE A 54 6.47 -2.80 4.58
N GLY A 55 7.14 -2.11 3.67
CA GLY A 55 8.60 -2.13 3.61
C GLY A 55 9.22 -3.15 2.68
N GLY A 56 8.45 -3.71 1.74
CA GLY A 56 8.93 -4.71 0.79
C GLY A 56 7.80 -5.33 -0.03
N VAL A 57 8.09 -6.46 -0.66
CA VAL A 57 7.16 -7.28 -1.47
C VAL A 57 7.41 -8.75 -1.16
N ASP A 58 6.37 -9.54 -0.92
CA ASP A 58 6.52 -11.00 -0.79
C ASP A 58 6.64 -11.68 -2.18
N PRO A 59 7.79 -12.29 -2.51
CA PRO A 59 7.96 -13.04 -3.77
C PRO A 59 7.10 -14.30 -3.89
N SER A 60 6.51 -14.80 -2.79
CA SER A 60 5.64 -15.98 -2.83
C SER A 60 4.33 -15.73 -3.60
N HIS A 61 3.90 -14.47 -3.66
CA HIS A 61 2.57 -14.06 -4.10
C HIS A 61 2.51 -13.48 -5.52
N PHE A 62 3.60 -13.47 -6.28
CA PHE A 62 3.61 -13.07 -7.70
C PHE A 62 4.53 -13.93 -8.56
N LYS A 63 4.38 -13.83 -9.89
CA LYS A 63 5.25 -14.50 -10.87
C LYS A 63 5.69 -13.51 -11.92
N GLY A 64 6.93 -13.65 -12.39
CA GLY A 64 7.52 -12.73 -13.36
C GLY A 64 7.90 -11.39 -12.71
N ASN A 65 7.92 -10.33 -13.52
CA ASN A 65 8.37 -9.01 -13.09
C ASN A 65 7.20 -8.02 -13.01
N HIS A 66 7.26 -7.12 -12.03
CA HIS A 66 6.37 -5.97 -11.95
C HIS A 66 6.63 -5.00 -13.10
N THR A 67 5.56 -4.44 -13.66
CA THR A 67 5.64 -3.31 -14.59
C THR A 67 5.37 -2.03 -13.80
N TYR A 68 6.38 -1.16 -13.71
CA TYR A 68 6.27 0.10 -12.99
C TYR A 68 5.92 1.23 -13.93
N VAL A 69 5.01 2.10 -13.49
CA VAL A 69 4.63 3.34 -14.17
C VAL A 69 4.74 4.50 -13.20
N PRO A 70 5.18 5.68 -13.65
CA PRO A 70 5.32 6.84 -12.78
C PRO A 70 3.94 7.38 -12.36
N VAL A 71 3.85 7.88 -11.13
CA VAL A 71 2.67 8.60 -10.65
C VAL A 71 2.53 9.92 -11.41
N THR A 72 1.34 10.20 -11.96
CA THR A 72 1.09 11.39 -12.78
C THR A 72 0.56 12.58 -11.98
N GLN A 73 -0.16 12.32 -10.88
CA GLN A 73 -0.70 13.35 -9.99
C GLN A 73 -0.53 12.95 -8.53
N LYS A 74 0.35 13.67 -7.81
CA LYS A 74 0.51 13.50 -6.36
C LYS A 74 -0.79 13.88 -5.64
N GLY A 75 -1.19 13.05 -4.68
CA GLY A 75 -2.53 13.04 -4.09
C GLY A 75 -3.13 11.63 -4.18
N TYR A 76 -3.06 11.03 -5.36
CA TYR A 76 -3.59 9.70 -5.62
C TYR A 76 -2.48 8.77 -6.11
N TRP A 77 -2.69 7.46 -5.95
CA TRP A 77 -1.92 6.45 -6.68
C TRP A 77 -2.42 6.37 -8.13
N GLN A 78 -2.22 7.46 -8.88
CA GLN A 78 -2.72 7.66 -10.23
C GLN A 78 -1.60 7.57 -11.27
N PHE A 79 -1.86 6.86 -12.37
CA PHE A 79 -1.01 6.72 -13.53
C PHE A 79 -1.85 6.75 -14.82
N ASN A 80 -1.21 6.90 -15.98
CA ASN A 80 -1.88 6.94 -17.30
C ASN A 80 -2.15 5.55 -17.86
#